data_AF-A0A944XCB4-F1
#
_entry.id   AF-A0A944XCB4-F1
#
_cell.length_a   1.000
_cell.length_b   1.000
_cell.length_c   1.000
_cell.angle_alpha   90.00
_cell.angle_beta   90.00
_cell.angle_gamma   90.00
#
_symmetry.space_group_name_H-M   'P 1'
#
loop_
_entity.id
_entity.type
_entity.pdbx_description
1 polymer ?
#
loop_
_entity_poly.entity_id
_entity_poly.type
_entity_poly.pdbx_seq_one_letter_code
_entity_poly.pdbx_strand_id
1 'polypeptide(L)' 'MLKTPIEQVERVARIYHSNQDASRALGITTQAFSRLCRQNSIETPYARMLRRRQRIPHR' A
#
# COMPACT_ATOMS: atom_id res chain seq x y z
N MET A 1 14.60 0.98 -15.84
CA MET A 1 13.53 0.99 -14.81
C MET A 1 14.20 1.18 -13.46
N LEU A 2 14.03 2.34 -12.83
CA LEU A 2 14.55 2.59 -11.48
C LEU A 2 13.88 1.59 -10.53
N LYS A 3 14.65 0.66 -9.98
CA LYS A 3 14.18 -0.23 -8.91
C LYS A 3 13.84 0.66 -7.73
N THR A 4 12.56 1.02 -7.56
CA THR A 4 12.10 1.60 -6.31
C THR A 4 12.49 0.61 -5.21
N PRO A 5 13.36 0.99 -4.27
CA PRO A 5 13.78 0.07 -3.22
C PRO A 5 12.53 -0.41 -2.48
N ILE A 6 12.42 -1.72 -2.28
CA ILE A 6 11.25 -2.36 -1.64
C ILE A 6 10.97 -1.70 -0.28
N GLU A 7 12.03 -1.30 0.42
CA GLU A 7 11.97 -0.53 1.67
C GLU A 7 11.21 0.80 1.53
N GLN A 8 11.37 1.50 0.41
CA GLN A 8 10.65 2.74 0.13
C GLN A 8 9.17 2.46 -0.12
N VAL A 9 8.84 1.39 -0.85
CA VAL A 9 7.45 0.95 -1.06
C VAL A 9 6.80 0.59 0.27
N GLU A 10 7.50 -0.14 1.13
CA GLU A 10 7.02 -0.53 2.45
C GLU A 10 6.82 0.68 3.37
N ARG A 11 7.80 1.60 3.41
CA ARG A 11 7.73 2.83 4.21
C ARG A 11 6.51 3.66 3.80
N VAL A 12 6.31 3.86 2.51
CA VAL A 12 5.17 4.62 1.98
C VAL A 12 3.85 3.89 2.27
N ALA A 13 3.78 2.57 2.09
CA ALA A 13 2.59 1.77 2.43
C ALA A 13 2.22 1.86 3.92
N ARG A 14 3.22 2.00 4.80
CA ARG A 14 3.01 2.16 6.25
C ARG A 14 2.58 3.58 6.62
N ILE A 15 3.25 4.60 6.07
CA ILE A 15 3.02 6.03 6.39
C ILE A 15 1.66 6.52 5.87
N TYR A 16 1.30 6.18 4.63
CA TYR A 16 0.10 6.71 4.01
C TYR A 16 -1.14 5.88 4.32
N HIS A 17 -2.29 6.53 4.38
CA HIS A 17 -3.59 5.91 4.67
C HIS A 17 -4.32 5.41 3.42
N SER A 18 -3.96 5.90 2.24
CA SER A 18 -4.58 5.52 0.97
C SER A 18 -3.55 5.04 -0.04
N ASN A 19 -3.98 4.15 -0.95
CA ASN A 19 -3.14 3.70 -2.06
C ASN A 19 -2.81 4.84 -3.03
N GLN A 20 -3.67 5.86 -3.10
CA GLN A 20 -3.52 7.02 -3.98
C GLN A 20 -2.43 7.97 -3.49
N ASP A 21 -2.39 8.26 -2.18
CA ASP A 21 -1.34 9.10 -1.60
C ASP A 21 0.01 8.38 -1.65
N ALA A 22 -0.01 7.07 -1.37
CA ALA A 22 1.17 6.23 -1.49
C ALA A 22 1.73 6.21 -2.91
N SER A 23 0.87 6.05 -3.92
CA SER A 23 1.31 6.04 -5.31
C SER A 23 1.81 7.41 -5.79
N ARG A 24 1.18 8.50 -5.33
CA ARG A 24 1.63 9.88 -5.59
C ARG A 24 3.00 10.16 -5.00
N ALA A 25 3.25 9.74 -3.76
CA ALA A 25 4.55 9.91 -3.09
C ALA A 25 5.70 9.17 -3.81
N LEU A 26 5.38 8.05 -4.47
CA LEU A 26 6.34 7.27 -5.26
C LEU A 26 6.42 7.71 -6.73
N GLY A 27 5.57 8.64 -7.17
CA GLY A 27 5.49 9.06 -8.57
C GLY A 27 5.02 7.96 -9.52
N ILE A 28 4.24 6.99 -9.03
CA ILE A 28 3.72 5.86 -9.83
C ILE A 28 2.20 5.84 -9.85
N THR A 29 1.63 5.03 -10.74
CA THR A 29 0.18 4.81 -10.76
C THR A 29 -0.26 3.92 -9.61
N THR A 30 -1.51 4.07 -9.17
CA THR A 30 -2.10 3.24 -8.10
C THR A 30 -2.10 1.75 -8.44
N GLN A 31 -2.26 1.41 -9.73
CA GLN A 31 -2.14 0.03 -10.23
C GLN A 31 -0.72 -0.50 -10.10
N ALA A 32 0.30 0.28 -10.50
CA ALA A 32 1.69 -0.11 -10.36
C ALA A 32 2.06 -0.32 -8.88
N PHE A 33 1.62 0.59 -8.01
CA PHE A 33 1.80 0.46 -6.57
C PHE A 33 1.16 -0.81 -6.01
N SER A 34 -0.09 -1.09 -6.39
CA SER A 34 -0.80 -2.30 -5.94
C SER A 34 -0.11 -3.58 -6.42
N ARG A 35 0.44 -3.58 -7.65
CA ARG A 35 1.20 -4.70 -8.20
C ARG A 35 2.51 -4.91 -7.44
N LEU A 36 3.25 -3.84 -7.17
CA LEU A 36 4.48 -3.88 -6.38
C LEU A 36 4.22 -4.42 -4.98
N CYS A 37 3.16 -3.97 -4.32
CA CYS A 37 2.81 -4.46 -3.00
C CYS A 37 2.52 -5.97 -3.02
N ARG A 38 1.75 -6.45 -4.01
CA ARG A 38 1.46 -7.89 -4.16
C ARG A 38 2.71 -8.72 -4.44
N GLN A 39 3.60 -8.24 -5.32
CA GLN A 39 4.83 -8.96 -5.67
C GLN A 39 5.80 -9.09 -4.48
N ASN A 40 5.81 -8.11 -3.59
CA ASN A 40 6.70 -8.06 -2.44
C ASN A 40 6.01 -8.46 -1.12
N SER A 41 4.79 -9.00 -1.19
CA SER A 41 3.96 -9.35 -0.01
C SER A 41 3.76 -8.20 0.99
N ILE A 42 3.79 -6.94 0.52
CA ILE A 42 3.55 -5.75 1.33
C ILE A 42 2.04 -5.52 1.43
N GLU A 43 1.56 -5.29 2.65
CA GLU A 43 0.17 -4.90 2.88
C GLU A 43 -0.11 -3.49 2.34
N THR A 44 -1.12 -3.35 1.48
CA THR A 44 -1.54 -2.03 1.00
C THR A 44 -2.33 -1.28 2.08
N PRO A 45 -2.27 0.07 2.11
CA PRO A 45 -3.11 0.88 3.00
C PRO A 45 -4.59 0.52 2.93
N TYR A 46 -5.10 0.24 1.72
CA TYR A 46 -6.48 -0.21 1.51
C TYR A 46 -6.76 -1.59 2.14
N ALA A 47 -5.87 -2.57 1.96
CA ALA A 47 -6.01 -3.88 2.59
C ALA A 47 -5.99 -3.78 4.12
N ARG A 48 -5.13 -2.91 4.67
CA ARG A 48 -5.07 -2.61 6.11
C ARG A 48 -6.37 -2.01 6.63
N MET A 49 -6.96 -1.07 5.89
CA MET A 49 -8.25 -0.49 6.24
C MET A 49 -9.36 -1.55 6.23
N LEU A 50 -9.42 -2.39 5.19
CA LEU A 50 -10.38 -3.49 5.10
C LEU A 50 -10.22 -4.51 6.24
N ARG A 51 -8.99 -4.86 6.60
CA ARG A 51 -8.72 -5.74 7.75
C ARG A 51 -9.18 -5.10 9.07
N ARG A 52 -8.90 -3.82 9.28
CA ARG A 52 -9.40 -3.09 10.46
C ARG A 52 -10.92 -3.07 10.52
N ARG A 53 -11.59 -2.88 9.39
CA ARG A 53 -13.06 -2.87 9.30
C ARG A 53 -13.68 -4.24 9.59
N GLN A 54 -13.07 -5.32 9.11
CA GLN A 54 -13.52 -6.70 9.38
C GLN A 54 -13.26 -7.15 10.82
N ARG A 55 -12.31 -6.52 11.53
CA ARG A 55 -12.05 -6.80 12.95
C ARG A 55 -13.06 -6.19 13.90
N ILE A 56 -14.00 -5.38 13.42
CA ILE A 56 -15.13 -4.91 14.23
C ILE A 56 -16.23 -5.96 14.04
N PRO A 57 -16.48 -6.84 15.02
CA PRO A 57 -17.66 -7.69 14.97
C PRO A 57 -18.85 -6.74 15.07
N HIS A 58 -19.76 -6.77 14.09
CA HIS A 58 -21.10 -6.27 14.32
C HIS A 58 -21.71 -7.15 15.42
N ARG A 59 -21.68 -6.63 16.64
CA ARG A 59 -22.43 -7.18 17.78
C ARG A 59 -23.83 -6.60 17.75
#